data_AF-T2SCR7-F1
#
_entry.id   AF-T2SCR7-F1
#
_cell.length_a   1.000
_cell.length_b   1.000
_cell.length_c   1.000
_cell.angle_alpha   90.00
_cell.angle_beta   90.00
_cell.angle_gamma   90.00
#
_symmetry.space_group_name_H-M   'P 1'
#
loop_
_entity.id
_entity.type
_entity.pdbx_description
1 polymer ?
#
loop_
_entity_poly.entity_id
_entity_poly.type
_entity_poly.pdbx_seq_one_letter_code
_entity_poly.pdbx_strand_id
1 'polypeptide(L)'
;MEFVSEQEILKAQEKVSQVDFSMQVDKMIGYNRLDKDYVMACMQQYKNFLVLQMVYKDVDFVPNGMIDEAWHQHILDTAKYREDCNMLFGKFLEHYPYFGLRGKEDENSWNKASDLSEQVYEYHFKTKLYDKVSAMSCGRHGGPSSCWSNSNPKNGMPQGCKAQSCWGNSQSA
;
A
#
# COMPACT_ATOMS: atom_id res chain seq x y z
N MET A 1 -21.19 -1.35 -9.94
CA MET A 1 -20.13 -2.34 -10.18
C MET A 1 -20.69 -3.71 -9.88
N GLU A 2 -20.35 -4.72 -10.67
CA GLU A 2 -20.63 -6.12 -10.37
C GLU A 2 -19.45 -6.73 -9.62
N PHE A 3 -19.71 -7.55 -8.61
CA PHE A 3 -18.64 -8.21 -7.87
C PHE A 3 -18.17 -9.47 -8.62
N VAL A 4 -16.86 -9.66 -8.67
CA VAL A 4 -16.20 -10.85 -9.20
C VAL A 4 -16.63 -12.08 -8.40
N SER A 5 -16.68 -13.25 -9.03
CA SER A 5 -17.10 -14.47 -8.35
C SER A 5 -16.09 -14.95 -7.30
N GLU A 6 -16.56 -15.67 -6.28
CA GLU A 6 -15.68 -16.28 -5.27
C GLU A 6 -14.65 -17.23 -5.91
N GLN A 7 -15.03 -17.94 -6.97
CA GLN A 7 -14.14 -18.83 -7.69
C GLN A 7 -12.96 -18.09 -8.34
N GLU A 8 -13.18 -16.88 -8.86
CA GLU A 8 -12.12 -16.05 -9.43
C GLU A 8 -11.21 -15.48 -8.35
N ILE A 9 -11.76 -15.09 -7.19
CA ILE A 9 -10.95 -14.68 -6.02
C ILE A 9 -10.03 -15.82 -5.56
N LEU A 10 -10.55 -17.04 -5.44
CA LEU A 10 -9.75 -18.21 -5.04
C LEU A 10 -8.61 -18.50 -6.02
N LYS A 11 -8.87 -18.42 -7.33
CA LYS A 11 -7.82 -18.58 -8.36
C LYS A 11 -6.75 -17.50 -8.26
N ALA A 12 -7.14 -16.26 -7.99
CA ALA A 12 -6.19 -15.17 -7.78
C ALA A 12 -5.37 -15.36 -6.49
N GLN A 13 -5.99 -15.83 -5.40
CA GLN A 13 -5.29 -16.15 -4.16
C GLN A 13 -4.25 -17.26 -4.36
N GLU A 14 -4.59 -18.31 -5.12
CA GLU A 14 -3.65 -19.39 -5.47
C GLU A 14 -2.45 -18.86 -6.27
N LYS A 15 -2.66 -17.90 -7.17
CA LYS A 15 -1.57 -17.30 -7.93
C LYS A 15 -0.71 -16.37 -7.09
N VAL A 16 -1.32 -15.56 -6.22
CA VAL A 16 -0.59 -14.66 -5.29
C VAL A 16 0.20 -15.46 -4.25
N SER A 17 -0.24 -16.65 -3.86
CA SER A 17 0.49 -17.49 -2.90
C SER A 17 1.82 -18.03 -3.44
N GLN A 18 2.03 -17.99 -4.77
CA GLN A 18 3.30 -18.37 -5.41
C GLN A 18 4.39 -17.29 -5.30
N VAL A 19 4.02 -16.07 -4.91
CA VAL A 19 5.00 -15.00 -4.72
C VAL A 19 5.74 -15.21 -3.40
N ASP A 20 7.06 -15.39 -3.49
CA ASP A 20 7.91 -15.46 -2.31
C ASP A 20 8.18 -14.06 -1.74
N PHE A 21 7.68 -13.81 -0.53
CA PHE A 21 7.90 -12.57 0.22
C PHE A 21 8.90 -12.74 1.38
N SER A 22 9.60 -13.87 1.49
CA SER A 22 10.49 -14.20 2.61
C SER A 22 11.51 -13.08 2.90
N MET A 23 12.26 -12.66 1.88
CA MET A 23 13.26 -11.59 2.00
C MET A 23 12.66 -10.25 2.43
N GLN A 24 11.46 -9.93 1.93
CA GLN A 24 10.74 -8.72 2.32
C GLN A 24 10.34 -8.78 3.81
N VAL A 25 9.76 -9.90 4.25
CA VAL A 25 9.36 -10.13 5.64
C VAL A 25 10.57 -10.09 6.58
N ASP A 26 11.65 -10.77 6.22
CA ASP A 26 12.88 -10.82 7.01
C ASP A 26 13.51 -9.43 7.17
N LYS A 27 13.48 -8.62 6.10
CA LYS A 27 13.93 -7.22 6.16
C LYS A 27 13.04 -6.37 7.07
N MET A 28 11.72 -6.48 6.94
CA MET A 28 10.77 -5.72 7.77
C MET A 28 10.93 -6.04 9.26
N ILE A 29 11.12 -7.31 9.61
CA ILE A 29 11.31 -7.73 11.00
C ILE A 29 12.74 -7.41 11.49
N GLY A 30 13.76 -7.86 10.75
CA GLY A 30 15.14 -7.81 11.21
C GLY A 30 15.79 -6.44 11.05
N TYR A 31 15.62 -5.80 9.89
CA TYR A 31 16.26 -4.53 9.57
C TYR A 31 15.41 -3.33 9.99
N ASN A 32 14.12 -3.31 9.61
CA ASN A 32 13.22 -2.21 10.00
C ASN A 32 12.76 -2.32 11.46
N ARG A 33 13.05 -3.45 12.13
CA ARG A 33 12.70 -3.71 13.54
C ARG A 33 11.20 -3.60 13.83
N LEU A 34 10.38 -3.99 12.86
CA LEU A 34 8.93 -4.02 13.02
C LEU A 34 8.50 -5.27 13.79
N ASP A 35 7.41 -5.14 14.54
CA ASP A 35 6.81 -6.27 15.27
C ASP A 35 6.36 -7.37 14.29
N LYS A 36 6.62 -8.63 14.66
CA LYS A 36 6.35 -9.77 13.78
C LYS A 36 4.86 -9.90 13.44
N ASP A 37 3.98 -9.79 14.44
CA ASP A 37 2.54 -9.98 14.22
C ASP A 37 1.98 -8.85 13.34
N TYR A 38 2.48 -7.63 13.55
CA TYR A 38 2.19 -6.51 12.67
C TYR A 38 2.67 -6.73 11.22
N VAL A 39 3.89 -7.23 11.00
CA VAL A 39 4.39 -7.54 9.64
C VAL A 39 3.53 -8.61 8.98
N MET A 40 3.15 -9.66 9.71
CA MET A 40 2.26 -10.71 9.18
C MET A 40 0.88 -10.14 8.80
N ALA A 41 0.34 -9.21 9.59
CA ALA A 41 -0.89 -8.51 9.25
C ALA A 41 -0.73 -7.66 7.97
N CYS A 42 0.37 -6.92 7.83
CA CYS A 42 0.67 -6.15 6.62
C CYS A 42 0.74 -7.05 5.38
N MET A 43 1.46 -8.18 5.48
CA MET A 43 1.58 -9.09 4.36
C MET A 43 0.26 -9.76 3.98
N GLN A 44 -0.60 -10.08 4.95
CA GLN A 44 -1.92 -10.64 4.65
C GLN A 44 -2.79 -9.63 3.89
N GLN A 45 -2.83 -8.38 4.33
CA GLN A 45 -3.60 -7.33 3.67
C GLN A 45 -3.01 -7.00 2.29
N TYR A 46 -1.68 -6.97 2.16
CA TYR A 46 -1.02 -6.76 0.88
C TYR A 46 -1.32 -7.87 -0.12
N LYS A 47 -1.33 -9.14 0.31
CA LYS A 47 -1.77 -10.25 -0.56
C LYS A 47 -3.21 -10.09 -1.02
N ASN A 48 -4.10 -9.68 -0.12
CA ASN A 48 -5.50 -9.37 -0.48
C ASN A 48 -5.58 -8.24 -1.52
N PHE A 49 -4.77 -7.19 -1.36
CA PHE A 49 -4.67 -6.10 -2.33
C PHE A 49 -4.18 -6.58 -3.70
N LEU A 50 -3.15 -7.43 -3.77
CA LEU A 50 -2.68 -8.01 -5.03
C LEU A 50 -3.76 -8.85 -5.72
N VAL A 51 -4.55 -9.61 -4.95
CA VAL A 51 -5.70 -10.37 -5.45
C VAL A 51 -6.72 -9.42 -6.11
N LEU A 52 -7.10 -8.33 -5.43
CA LEU A 52 -8.04 -7.36 -5.98
C LEU A 52 -7.51 -6.69 -7.25
N GLN A 53 -6.25 -6.29 -7.27
CA GLN A 53 -5.57 -5.72 -8.44
C GLN A 53 -5.57 -6.68 -9.64
N MET A 54 -5.50 -7.99 -9.40
CA MET A 54 -5.56 -8.99 -10.47
C MET A 54 -6.95 -9.12 -11.09
N VAL A 55 -8.00 -9.14 -10.27
CA VAL A 55 -9.37 -9.47 -10.72
C VAL A 55 -10.17 -8.24 -11.14
N TYR A 56 -9.83 -7.05 -10.65
CA TYR A 56 -10.51 -5.79 -10.95
C TYR A 56 -9.59 -4.81 -11.69
N LYS A 57 -9.42 -5.03 -13.00
CA LYS A 57 -8.44 -4.30 -13.83
C LYS A 57 -8.76 -2.82 -14.07
N ASP A 58 -10.02 -2.43 -13.90
CA ASP A 58 -10.54 -1.08 -14.17
C ASP A 58 -10.86 -0.32 -12.88
N VAL A 59 -10.28 -0.75 -11.74
CA VAL A 59 -10.53 -0.17 -10.42
C VAL A 59 -9.23 0.35 -9.84
N ASP A 60 -9.20 1.64 -9.55
CA ASP A 60 -8.10 2.28 -8.84
C ASP A 60 -8.25 2.04 -7.33
N PHE A 61 -7.60 0.99 -6.82
CA PHE A 61 -7.61 0.71 -5.40
C PHE A 61 -6.68 1.65 -4.63
N VAL A 62 -7.22 2.23 -3.56
CA VAL A 62 -6.46 2.99 -2.58
C VAL A 62 -6.03 2.05 -1.44
N PRO A 63 -4.72 1.92 -1.16
CA PRO A 63 -4.24 1.08 -0.06
C PRO A 63 -4.47 1.76 1.30
N ASN A 64 -4.65 0.96 2.35
CA ASN A 64 -4.48 1.45 3.72
C ASN A 64 -2.99 1.48 4.12
N GLY A 65 -2.68 1.97 5.33
CA GLY A 65 -1.29 2.13 5.75
C GLY A 65 -0.50 0.83 5.91
N MET A 66 -1.15 -0.31 6.17
CA MET A 66 -0.46 -1.61 6.25
C MET A 66 -0.14 -2.16 4.86
N ILE A 67 -1.08 -2.02 3.92
CA ILE A 67 -0.87 -2.39 2.52
C ILE A 67 0.22 -1.50 1.91
N ASP A 68 0.18 -0.20 2.16
CA ASP A 68 1.15 0.77 1.64
C ASP A 68 2.57 0.47 2.15
N GLU A 69 2.74 0.20 3.46
CA GLU A 69 4.04 -0.18 4.04
C GLU A 69 4.61 -1.44 3.37
N ALA A 70 3.81 -2.51 3.25
CA ALA A 70 4.25 -3.73 2.58
C ALA A 70 4.53 -3.50 1.08
N TRP A 71 3.70 -2.71 0.41
CA TRP A 71 3.89 -2.44 -1.02
C TRP A 71 5.17 -1.64 -1.28
N HIS A 72 5.49 -0.64 -0.45
CA HIS A 72 6.75 0.10 -0.57
C HIS A 72 7.95 -0.81 -0.39
N GLN A 73 7.93 -1.72 0.59
CA GLN A 73 9.03 -2.67 0.78
C GLN A 73 9.22 -3.60 -0.43
N HIS A 74 8.13 -3.97 -1.10
CA HIS A 74 8.20 -4.77 -2.33
C HIS A 74 8.79 -3.96 -3.50
N ILE A 75 8.34 -2.71 -3.71
CA ILE A 75 8.83 -1.82 -4.79
C ILE A 75 10.35 -1.59 -4.69
N LEU A 76 10.90 -1.52 -3.47
CA LEU A 76 12.34 -1.28 -3.26
C LEU A 76 13.23 -2.36 -3.89
N ASP A 77 12.77 -3.60 -4.00
CA ASP A 77 13.40 -4.63 -4.84
C ASP A 77 12.83 -4.56 -6.26
N THR A 78 13.26 -3.54 -7.01
CA THR A 78 12.67 -3.22 -8.32
C THR A 78 12.78 -4.34 -9.36
N ALA A 79 13.77 -5.24 -9.23
CA ALA A 79 13.93 -6.37 -10.15
C ALA A 79 12.85 -7.42 -9.86
N LYS A 80 12.79 -7.88 -8.60
CA LYS A 80 11.77 -8.82 -8.15
C LYS A 80 10.35 -8.28 -8.33
N TYR A 81 10.12 -7.03 -7.97
CA TYR A 81 8.80 -6.40 -8.12
C TYR A 81 8.31 -6.41 -9.57
N ARG A 82 9.20 -6.18 -10.54
CA ARG A 82 8.86 -6.24 -11.97
C ARG A 82 8.52 -7.66 -12.42
N GLU A 83 9.29 -8.66 -11.96
CA GLU A 83 9.03 -10.07 -12.26
C GLU A 83 7.70 -10.52 -11.68
N ASP A 84 7.43 -10.20 -10.41
CA ASP A 84 6.19 -10.53 -9.73
C ASP A 84 5.00 -9.82 -10.37
N CYS A 85 5.12 -8.54 -10.75
CA CYS A 85 4.07 -7.82 -11.48
C CYS A 85 3.76 -8.45 -12.84
N ASN A 86 4.79 -8.83 -13.60
CA ASN A 86 4.61 -9.51 -14.89
C ASN A 86 3.94 -10.88 -14.70
N MET A 87 4.35 -11.63 -13.68
CA MET A 87 3.73 -12.91 -13.36
C MET A 87 2.25 -12.75 -12.98
N LEU A 88 1.93 -11.82 -12.07
CA LEU A 88 0.58 -11.64 -11.53
C LEU A 88 -0.36 -10.96 -12.53
N PHE A 89 0.05 -9.81 -13.07
CA PHE A 89 -0.78 -8.87 -13.82
C PHE A 89 -0.48 -8.86 -15.33
N GLY A 90 0.66 -9.40 -15.76
CA GLY A 90 1.13 -9.27 -17.15
C GLY A 90 1.65 -7.88 -17.50
N LYS A 91 1.76 -6.98 -16.52
CA LYS A 91 2.25 -5.61 -16.65
C LYS A 91 2.78 -5.12 -15.31
N PHE A 92 3.59 -4.06 -15.34
CA PHE A 92 4.00 -3.37 -14.13
C PHE A 92 2.79 -2.72 -13.44
N LEU A 93 2.66 -2.90 -12.13
CA LEU A 93 1.66 -2.21 -11.32
C LEU A 93 2.26 -0.87 -10.87
N GLU A 94 1.77 0.21 -11.44
CA GLU A 94 2.29 1.55 -11.15
C GLU A 94 1.89 2.02 -9.75
N HIS A 95 2.82 2.66 -9.05
CA HIS A 95 2.57 3.30 -7.77
C HIS A 95 2.61 4.82 -7.93
N TYR A 96 1.49 5.49 -7.68
CA TYR A 96 1.38 6.95 -7.76
C TYR A 96 1.09 7.54 -6.36
N PRO A 97 2.12 8.01 -5.62
CA PRO A 97 2.00 8.39 -4.22
C PRO A 97 1.32 9.76 -3.98
N TYR A 98 0.89 10.44 -5.06
CA TYR A 98 0.34 11.79 -4.98
C TYR A 98 -1.17 11.85 -5.23
N PHE A 99 -1.84 10.70 -5.33
CA PHE A 99 -3.28 10.66 -5.57
C PHE A 99 -4.05 11.32 -4.43
N GLY A 100 -4.88 12.31 -4.73
CA GLY A 100 -5.65 13.07 -3.76
C GLY A 100 -4.99 14.38 -3.31
N LEU A 101 -3.75 14.66 -3.71
CA LEU A 101 -2.99 15.82 -3.26
C LEU A 101 -3.06 17.02 -4.21
N ARG A 102 -3.62 16.87 -5.43
CA ARG A 102 -3.62 17.91 -6.47
C ARG A 102 -4.86 18.82 -6.43
N GLY A 103 -5.32 19.15 -5.23
CA GLY A 103 -6.49 20.01 -5.01
C GLY A 103 -7.82 19.24 -4.97
N LYS A 104 -8.92 19.99 -4.85
CA LYS A 104 -10.24 19.45 -4.47
C LYS A 104 -10.80 18.39 -5.41
N GLU A 105 -10.53 18.48 -6.71
CA GLU A 105 -11.02 17.49 -7.69
C GLU A 105 -10.31 16.14 -7.53
N ASP A 106 -9.00 16.17 -7.32
CA ASP A 106 -8.17 14.99 -7.07
C ASP A 106 -8.54 14.37 -5.71
N GLU A 107 -8.74 15.19 -4.68
CA GLU A 107 -9.24 14.77 -3.36
C GLU A 107 -10.62 14.09 -3.46
N ASN A 108 -11.55 14.66 -4.22
CA ASN A 108 -12.87 14.05 -4.46
C ASN A 108 -12.78 12.73 -5.21
N SER A 109 -11.82 12.60 -6.12
CA SER A 109 -11.57 11.37 -6.87
C SER A 109 -10.98 10.29 -5.95
N TRP A 110 -10.05 10.68 -5.09
CA TRP A 110 -9.49 9.83 -4.05
C TRP A 110 -10.56 9.33 -3.08
N ASN A 111 -11.46 10.21 -2.61
CA ASN A 111 -12.56 9.82 -1.72
C ASN A 111 -13.46 8.74 -2.35
N LYS A 112 -13.85 8.92 -3.62
CA LYS A 112 -14.64 7.93 -4.36
C LYS A 112 -13.91 6.60 -4.54
N ALA A 113 -12.61 6.65 -4.87
CA ALA A 113 -11.77 5.47 -5.03
C ALA A 113 -11.59 4.73 -3.70
N SER A 114 -11.40 5.47 -2.60
CA SER A 114 -11.31 4.93 -1.25
C SER A 114 -12.60 4.23 -0.83
N ASP A 115 -13.76 4.86 -1.03
CA ASP A 115 -15.07 4.26 -0.73
C ASP A 115 -15.30 2.96 -1.53
N LEU A 116 -14.95 2.97 -2.81
CA LEU A 116 -15.04 1.79 -3.66
C LEU A 116 -14.07 0.67 -3.21
N SER A 117 -12.84 1.04 -2.83
CA SER A 117 -11.84 0.10 -2.32
C SER A 117 -12.33 -0.61 -1.07
N GLU A 118 -12.89 0.13 -0.11
CA GLU A 118 -13.50 -0.43 1.10
C GLU A 118 -14.64 -1.39 0.76
N GLN A 119 -15.57 -0.98 -0.11
CA GLN A 119 -16.73 -1.82 -0.48
C GLN A 119 -16.31 -3.15 -1.11
N VAL A 120 -15.37 -3.12 -2.05
CA VAL A 120 -14.87 -4.33 -2.72
C VAL A 120 -14.09 -5.22 -1.74
N TYR A 121 -13.24 -4.61 -0.90
CA TYR A 121 -12.46 -5.34 0.08
C TYR A 121 -13.34 -6.02 1.13
N GLU A 122 -14.31 -5.29 1.71
CA GLU A 122 -15.24 -5.81 2.71
C GLU A 122 -16.14 -6.91 2.12
N TYR A 123 -16.58 -6.75 0.87
CA TYR A 123 -17.37 -7.76 0.19
C TYR A 123 -16.62 -9.09 0.08
N HIS A 124 -15.35 -9.09 -0.34
CA HIS A 124 -14.59 -10.33 -0.56
C HIS A 124 -13.99 -10.91 0.70
N PHE A 125 -13.42 -10.07 1.57
CA PHE A 125 -12.63 -10.53 2.72
C PHE A 125 -13.35 -10.42 4.06
N LYS A 126 -14.61 -9.96 4.06
CA LYS A 126 -15.49 -9.88 5.25
C LYS A 126 -14.88 -9.08 6.40
N THR A 127 -13.96 -8.17 6.08
CA THR A 127 -13.20 -7.33 7.00
C THR A 127 -13.08 -5.93 6.40
N LYS A 128 -12.95 -4.92 7.26
CA LYS A 128 -12.82 -3.54 6.80
C LYS A 128 -11.42 -3.21 6.33
N LEU A 129 -11.31 -2.41 5.28
CA LEU A 129 -10.03 -1.93 4.75
C LEU A 129 -9.47 -0.79 5.62
N TYR A 130 -10.31 0.16 6.01
CA TYR A 130 -9.94 1.31 6.84
C TYR A 130 -10.54 1.17 8.24
N ASP A 131 -10.00 0.24 9.03
CA ASP A 131 -10.27 0.20 10.47
C ASP A 131 -9.32 1.13 11.27
N LYS A 132 -9.62 1.34 12.56
CA LYS A 132 -8.81 2.23 13.40
C LYS A 132 -7.34 1.80 13.48
N VAL A 133 -7.07 0.50 13.36
CA VAL A 133 -5.72 -0.07 13.49
C VAL A 133 -4.90 0.21 12.21
N SER A 134 -5.53 0.09 11.05
CA SER A 134 -4.90 0.26 9.73
C SER A 134 -4.67 1.73 9.35
N ALA A 135 -5.40 2.66 9.97
CA ALA A 135 -5.24 4.10 9.77
C ALA A 135 -4.01 4.71 10.48
N MET A 136 -3.37 4.01 11.42
CA MET A 136 -2.32 4.56 12.29
C MET A 136 -0.88 4.26 11.82
N SER A 137 -0.72 3.50 10.73
CA SER A 137 0.54 2.83 10.40
C SER A 137 1.69 3.76 10.00
N CYS A 138 1.40 4.92 9.40
CA CYS A 138 2.45 5.69 8.74
C CYS A 138 3.01 6.84 9.59
N GLY A 139 2.84 6.80 10.92
CA GLY A 139 3.26 7.86 11.85
C GLY A 139 4.21 7.47 12.98
N ARG A 140 4.67 6.21 13.08
CA ARG A 140 5.41 5.75 14.27
C ARG A 140 6.81 5.17 14.07
N HIS A 141 7.27 4.95 12.84
CA HIS A 141 8.59 4.35 12.60
C HIS A 141 9.52 5.35 11.89
N GLY A 142 10.47 5.90 12.65
CA GLY A 142 11.45 6.89 12.19
C GLY A 142 12.48 6.36 11.20
N GLY A 143 12.04 6.07 9.97
CA GLY A 143 12.87 5.83 8.78
C GLY A 143 12.63 6.91 7.71
N PRO A 144 13.60 7.20 6.82
CA PRO A 144 13.56 8.39 5.96
C PRO A 144 12.72 8.15 4.70
N SER A 145 11.40 8.28 4.81
CA SER A 145 10.48 8.70 3.73
C SER A 145 9.04 8.61 4.25
N SER A 146 8.63 9.60 5.03
CA SER A 146 7.24 9.76 5.47
C SER A 146 6.38 10.26 4.31
N CYS A 147 5.88 9.33 3.48
CA CYS A 147 4.90 9.61 2.43
C CYS A 147 3.50 9.92 2.99
N TRP A 148 3.29 9.69 4.29
CA TRP A 148 2.05 9.98 4.99
C TRP A 148 2.35 10.91 6.17
N SER A 149 2.06 12.18 6.01
CA SER A 149 1.81 13.07 7.14
C SER A 149 0.66 14.00 6.81
N ASN A 150 -0.57 13.47 6.91
CA ASN A 150 -1.69 14.29 7.32
C ASN A 150 -2.77 13.45 8.02
N SER A 151 -2.55 13.13 9.29
CA SER A 151 -3.67 12.88 10.19
C SER A 151 -4.14 14.25 10.71
N ASN A 152 -5.32 14.72 10.29
CA ASN A 152 -6.09 15.58 11.18
C ASN A 152 -7.58 15.23 11.15
N PRO A 153 -8.10 14.52 12.18
CA PRO A 153 -9.53 14.43 12.40
C PRO A 153 -9.97 15.75 13.05
N LYS A 154 -10.44 16.68 12.21
CA LYS A 154 -11.20 17.90 12.53
C LYS A 154 -10.37 19.09 13.08
N ASN A 155 -10.47 20.21 12.36
CA ASN A 155 -10.12 21.60 12.72
C ASN A 155 -8.63 22.02 12.70
N GLY A 156 -8.33 23.03 11.86
CA GLY A 156 -7.25 24.00 12.05
C GLY A 156 -5.84 23.57 11.62
N MET A 157 -5.26 24.25 10.63
CA MET A 157 -3.83 24.22 10.33
C MET A 157 -3.03 24.91 11.44
N PRO A 158 -1.98 24.29 12.02
CA PRO A 158 -0.91 25.01 12.68
C PRO A 158 0.30 25.16 11.75
N GLN A 159 0.92 26.33 11.83
CA GLN A 159 2.03 26.77 11.00
C GLN A 159 3.35 26.05 11.37
N GLY A 160 4.11 25.70 10.33
CA GLY A 160 5.58 25.79 10.29
C GLY A 160 6.37 24.70 11.01
N CYS A 161 7.18 23.96 10.26
CA CYS A 161 8.50 23.48 10.68
C CYS A 161 9.42 23.29 9.47
N LYS A 162 10.66 23.78 9.58
CA LYS A 162 11.67 23.88 8.53
C LYS A 162 12.25 22.50 8.18
N ALA A 163 12.31 22.16 6.89
CA ALA A 163 13.04 20.99 6.41
C ALA A 163 14.55 21.29 6.36
N GLN A 164 15.36 20.53 7.10
CA GLN A 164 16.80 20.46 6.89
C GLN A 164 17.10 19.37 5.85
N SER A 165 17.91 19.75 4.86
CA SER A 165 18.35 18.96 3.71
C SER A 165 19.33 17.85 4.11
N CYS A 166 19.08 16.62 3.67
CA CYS A 166 20.05 15.53 3.68
C CYS A 166 20.18 14.94 2.27
N TRP A 167 20.98 15.58 1.42
CA TRP A 167 21.62 14.92 0.28
C TRP A 167 23.11 14.99 0.51
N GLY A 168 23.71 13.84 0.83
CA GLY A 168 25.16 13.68 0.90
C GLY A 168 25.75 13.65 -0.51
N ASN A 169 26.76 14.48 -0.73
CA ASN A 169 27.56 14.56 -1.93
C ASN A 169 28.11 13.19 -2.35
N SER A 170 27.91 12.81 -3.61
CA SER A 170 28.86 11.98 -4.35
C SER A 170 29.45 12.82 -5.46
N GLN A 171 30.64 13.38 -5.20
CA GLN A 171 31.53 13.86 -6.26
C GLN A 171 32.05 12.63 -7.01
N SER A 172 31.95 12.65 -8.34
CA SER A 172 32.80 11.84 -9.20
C SER A 172 33.69 12.79 -10.00
N ALA A 173 34.99 12.49 -9.96
CA ALA A 173 36.04 13.14 -10.73
C ALA A 173 36.01 12.73 -12.21
#